data_AF-A0A6J1CCX1-F1
#
_entry.id   AF-A0A6J1CCX1-F1
#
_cell.length_a   1.000
_cell.length_b   1.000
_cell.length_c   1.000
_cell.angle_alpha   90.00
_cell.angle_beta   90.00
_cell.angle_gamma   90.00
#
_symmetry.space_group_name_H-M   'P 1'
#
loop_
_entity.id
_entity.type
_entity.pdbx_description
1 polymer ?
#
loop_
_entity_poly.entity_id
_entity_poly.type
_entity_poly.pdbx_seq_one_letter_code
_entity_poly.pdbx_strand_id
1 'polypeptide(L)'
;MHPFVAVGVVLVLVELSFLVRAEGFDGWRFGNNATVLAPSPWLRKKVIEEDYKNWFPKHGCSHKSCRKGGEDGRPERKKKMKCCKNRCVDVGSDVNNCGFCGRRCSFPRQCCRGLCVNTNKSKFNCGKCGHKCPFRIRCIYGMCGYGQDPRRPSESRWKPPHRPKDRHRLPPLYRRSS
;
A
#
# COMPACT_ATOMS: atom_id res chain seq x y z
N MET A 1 -76.32 35.70 -18.67
CA MET A 1 -75.02 35.44 -18.03
C MET A 1 -74.24 34.53 -18.97
N HIS A 2 -73.17 35.04 -19.57
CA HIS A 2 -72.73 34.65 -20.92
C HIS A 2 -71.67 33.52 -20.95
N PRO A 3 -71.81 32.54 -21.88
CA PRO A 3 -70.87 31.43 -22.06
C PRO A 3 -69.46 31.86 -22.50
N PHE A 4 -69.32 33.09 -23.01
CA PHE A 4 -68.06 33.66 -23.47
C PHE A 4 -67.03 33.89 -22.35
N VAL A 5 -67.48 34.11 -21.10
CA VAL A 5 -66.58 34.34 -19.96
C VAL A 5 -65.90 33.03 -19.52
N ALA A 6 -66.63 31.91 -19.56
CA ALA A 6 -66.10 30.60 -19.18
C ALA A 6 -65.05 30.07 -20.16
N VAL A 7 -65.24 30.30 -21.46
CA VAL A 7 -64.29 29.90 -22.51
C VAL A 7 -62.98 30.70 -22.41
N GLY A 8 -63.07 32.00 -22.09
CA GLY A 8 -61.89 32.85 -21.87
C GLY A 8 -61.05 32.41 -20.67
N VAL A 9 -61.69 32.02 -19.55
CA VAL A 9 -60.98 31.55 -18.34
C VAL A 9 -60.28 30.22 -18.60
N VAL A 10 -60.90 29.29 -19.33
CA VAL A 10 -60.28 28.00 -19.66
C VAL A 10 -59.06 28.17 -20.56
N LEU A 11 -59.12 29.07 -21.56
CA LEU A 11 -57.98 29.34 -22.44
C LEU A 11 -56.80 29.98 -21.69
N VAL A 12 -57.06 30.93 -20.78
CA VAL A 12 -56.01 31.56 -19.96
C VAL A 12 -55.34 30.54 -19.01
N LEU A 13 -56.12 29.61 -18.44
CA LEU A 13 -55.58 28.56 -17.57
C LEU A 13 -54.76 27.51 -18.35
N VAL A 14 -55.17 27.19 -19.58
CA VAL A 14 -54.42 26.27 -20.45
C VAL A 14 -53.10 26.90 -20.89
N GLU A 15 -53.09 28.17 -21.30
CA GLU A 15 -51.87 28.91 -21.67
C GLU A 15 -50.88 29.07 -20.49
N LEU A 16 -51.39 29.36 -19.27
CA LEU A 16 -50.55 29.41 -18.06
C LEU A 16 -49.98 28.02 -17.70
N SER A 17 -50.67 26.94 -18.03
CA SER A 17 -50.18 25.57 -17.83
C SER A 17 -49.07 25.19 -18.82
N PHE A 18 -49.08 25.75 -20.04
CA PHE A 18 -48.02 25.55 -21.02
C PHE A 18 -46.77 26.37 -20.71
N LEU A 19 -46.91 27.58 -20.13
CA LEU A 19 -45.76 28.41 -19.73
C LEU A 19 -44.97 27.84 -18.54
N VAL A 20 -45.60 27.10 -17.62
CA VAL A 20 -44.90 26.44 -16.49
C VAL A 20 -43.99 25.28 -16.97
N ARG A 21 -44.15 24.80 -18.21
CA ARG A 21 -43.39 23.65 -18.73
C ARG A 21 -42.12 24.04 -19.51
N ALA A 22 -41.80 25.34 -19.61
CA ALA A 22 -40.71 25.86 -20.42
C ALA A 22 -39.47 26.35 -19.64
N GLU A 23 -39.32 26.01 -18.36
CA GLU A 23 -38.01 26.07 -17.69
C GLU A 23 -37.38 24.67 -17.68
N GLY A 24 -36.94 24.25 -18.86
CA GLY A 24 -35.98 23.18 -19.02
C GLY A 24 -34.67 23.60 -18.35
N PHE A 25 -34.40 22.98 -17.21
CA PHE A 25 -33.21 23.16 -16.39
C PHE A 25 -31.99 22.55 -17.09
N ASP A 26 -31.49 23.22 -18.13
CA ASP A 26 -30.24 22.87 -18.79
C ASP A 26 -29.06 23.39 -17.96
N GLY A 27 -28.32 22.46 -17.35
CA GLY A 27 -26.93 22.71 -16.96
C GLY A 27 -26.63 22.64 -15.47
N TRP A 28 -26.75 21.46 -14.86
CA TRP A 28 -25.87 21.12 -13.75
C TRP A 28 -25.14 19.80 -14.04
N ARG A 29 -23.82 19.89 -14.20
CA ARG A 29 -22.92 18.75 -14.11
C ARG A 29 -23.02 18.19 -12.69
N PHE A 30 -23.86 17.18 -12.48
CA PHE A 30 -23.79 16.37 -11.27
C PHE A 30 -22.54 15.50 -11.33
N GLY A 31 -21.44 16.00 -10.76
CA GLY A 31 -20.59 15.13 -9.97
C GLY A 31 -21.46 14.47 -8.88
N ASN A 32 -21.25 13.19 -8.65
CA ASN A 32 -22.12 12.31 -7.86
C ASN A 32 -22.42 12.88 -6.45
N ASN A 33 -23.55 13.58 -6.30
CA ASN A 33 -24.08 14.10 -5.03
C ASN A 33 -25.47 13.52 -4.73
N ALA A 34 -25.71 12.24 -5.07
CA ALA A 34 -26.95 11.54 -4.75
C ALA A 34 -27.23 11.45 -3.23
N THR A 35 -26.18 11.56 -2.40
CA THR A 35 -26.23 11.55 -0.93
C THR A 35 -26.90 12.78 -0.32
N VAL A 36 -26.87 13.93 -1.00
CA VAL A 36 -27.39 15.21 -0.47
C VAL A 36 -28.89 15.38 -0.75
N LEU A 37 -29.43 14.69 -1.77
CA LEU A 37 -30.80 14.85 -2.26
C LEU A 37 -31.81 13.82 -1.74
N ALA A 38 -31.38 12.81 -0.97
CA ALA A 38 -32.30 11.78 -0.48
C ALA A 38 -33.22 12.32 0.66
N PRO A 39 -34.56 12.27 0.50
CA PRO A 39 -35.53 12.92 1.39
C PRO A 39 -35.74 12.21 2.73
N SER A 40 -35.23 10.99 2.93
CA SER A 40 -35.38 10.27 4.20
C SER A 40 -34.04 9.73 4.74
N PRO A 41 -33.85 9.68 6.08
CA PRO A 41 -32.64 9.13 6.69
C PRO A 41 -32.37 7.67 6.33
N TRP A 42 -33.43 6.88 6.13
CA TRP A 42 -33.34 5.48 5.71
C TRP A 42 -32.87 5.34 4.26
N LEU A 43 -33.37 6.19 3.36
CA LEU A 43 -32.95 6.19 1.96
C LEU A 43 -31.50 6.67 1.83
N ARG A 44 -31.08 7.67 2.63
CA ARG A 44 -29.66 8.06 2.73
C ARG A 44 -28.78 6.89 3.12
N LYS A 45 -29.17 6.12 4.15
CA LYS A 45 -28.42 4.94 4.61
C LYS A 45 -28.33 3.87 3.51
N LYS A 46 -29.42 3.60 2.78
CA LYS A 46 -29.45 2.65 1.65
C LYS A 46 -28.58 3.12 0.48
N VAL A 47 -28.66 4.40 0.09
CA VAL A 47 -27.84 4.99 -0.97
C VAL A 47 -26.37 4.94 -0.60
N ILE A 48 -26.00 5.28 0.64
CA ILE A 48 -24.62 5.14 1.14
C ILE A 48 -24.17 3.67 1.14
N GLU A 49 -25.05 2.71 1.47
CA GLU A 49 -24.74 1.28 1.46
C GLU A 49 -24.56 0.72 0.03
N GLU A 50 -25.33 1.20 -0.94
CA GLU A 50 -25.19 0.84 -2.36
C GLU A 50 -24.00 1.54 -3.01
N ASP A 51 -23.74 2.81 -2.69
CA ASP A 51 -22.57 3.55 -3.14
C ASP A 51 -21.28 3.00 -2.53
N TYR A 52 -21.30 2.56 -1.26
CA TYR A 52 -20.20 1.79 -0.66
C TYR A 52 -19.93 0.51 -1.47
N LYS A 53 -20.96 -0.20 -1.96
CA LYS A 53 -20.79 -1.41 -2.79
C LYS A 53 -20.34 -1.08 -4.22
N ASN A 54 -20.69 0.09 -4.74
CA ASN A 54 -20.43 0.53 -6.11
C ASN A 54 -19.15 1.36 -6.29
N TRP A 55 -18.63 1.98 -5.22
CA TRP A 55 -17.36 2.71 -5.20
C TRP A 55 -16.16 1.77 -5.15
N PHE A 56 -16.35 0.51 -4.76
CA PHE A 56 -15.37 -0.52 -5.03
C PHE A 56 -15.49 -0.95 -6.50
N PRO A 57 -14.55 -0.59 -7.40
CA PRO A 57 -14.59 -1.07 -8.77
C PRO A 57 -14.58 -2.59 -8.73
N LYS A 58 -15.66 -3.22 -9.23
CA LYS A 58 -15.93 -4.67 -9.19
C LYS A 58 -14.63 -5.45 -9.06
N HIS A 59 -14.30 -5.90 -7.84
CA HIS A 59 -13.02 -6.54 -7.47
C HIS A 59 -12.77 -7.91 -8.14
N GLY A 60 -13.56 -8.24 -9.17
CA GLY A 60 -13.46 -9.42 -9.99
C GLY A 60 -12.35 -9.32 -11.04
N CYS A 61 -11.97 -10.46 -11.56
CA CYS A 61 -11.01 -10.54 -12.66
C CYS A 61 -11.80 -10.77 -13.96
N SER A 62 -11.37 -10.16 -15.07
CA SER A 62 -11.89 -10.51 -16.38
C SER A 62 -10.89 -11.43 -17.07
N HIS A 63 -11.30 -12.66 -17.41
CA HIS A 63 -10.46 -13.61 -18.15
C HIS A 63 -9.04 -13.79 -17.55
N LYS A 64 -8.93 -14.07 -16.23
CA LYS A 64 -7.67 -14.23 -15.46
C LYS A 64 -6.80 -12.97 -15.35
N SER A 65 -7.17 -11.88 -15.99
CA SER A 65 -6.47 -10.59 -15.91
C SER A 65 -7.00 -9.74 -14.77
N CYS A 66 -6.08 -9.16 -14.02
CA CYS A 66 -6.40 -8.15 -13.01
C CYS A 66 -6.38 -6.78 -13.67
N ARG A 67 -7.55 -6.11 -13.74
CA ARG A 67 -7.62 -4.73 -14.18
C ARG A 67 -6.88 -3.87 -13.14
N LYS A 68 -5.84 -3.17 -13.57
CA LYS A 68 -5.07 -2.25 -12.72
C LYS A 68 -5.97 -1.05 -12.39
N GLY A 69 -6.61 -1.06 -11.23
CA GLY A 69 -7.07 0.18 -10.60
C GLY A 69 -5.91 0.75 -9.79
N GLY A 70 -5.13 1.65 -10.38
CA GLY A 70 -4.26 2.54 -9.61
C GLY A 70 -5.00 3.86 -9.47
N GLU A 71 -5.44 4.21 -8.27
CA GLU A 71 -6.18 5.46 -8.02
C GLU A 71 -5.29 6.71 -8.05
N ASP A 72 -3.97 6.54 -8.20
CA ASP A 72 -2.99 7.61 -7.98
C ASP A 72 -1.92 7.77 -9.07
N GLY A 73 -2.00 7.03 -10.19
CA GLY A 73 -1.15 7.25 -11.38
C GLY A 73 0.36 7.13 -11.16
N ARG A 74 0.82 6.74 -9.96
CA ARG A 74 2.24 6.59 -9.63
C ARG A 74 2.71 5.18 -10.02
N PRO A 75 3.94 5.01 -10.56
CA PRO A 75 4.52 3.70 -10.80
C PRO A 75 4.88 3.03 -9.46
N GLU A 76 3.90 2.51 -8.75
CA GLU A 76 4.14 1.60 -7.64
C GLU A 76 4.85 0.35 -8.17
N ARG A 77 5.82 -0.14 -7.38
CA ARG A 77 6.54 -1.40 -7.59
C ARG A 77 5.62 -2.42 -8.25
N LYS A 78 5.89 -2.82 -9.50
CA LYS A 78 5.05 -3.72 -10.32
C LYS A 78 4.48 -4.87 -9.45
N LYS A 79 3.28 -4.68 -8.89
CA LYS A 79 2.63 -5.67 -8.03
C LYS A 79 2.30 -6.87 -8.90
N LYS A 80 2.58 -8.08 -8.42
CA LYS A 80 2.33 -9.31 -9.19
C LYS A 80 0.90 -9.74 -8.90
N MET A 81 -0.06 -9.09 -9.55
CA MET A 81 -1.47 -9.42 -9.37
C MET A 81 -1.82 -10.73 -10.07
N LYS A 82 -2.47 -11.66 -9.36
CA LYS A 82 -3.14 -12.82 -9.97
C LYS A 82 -4.60 -12.86 -9.56
N CYS A 83 -5.40 -13.42 -10.45
CA CYS A 83 -6.77 -13.76 -10.12
C CYS A 83 -6.84 -15.03 -9.28
N CYS A 84 -7.42 -14.96 -8.08
CA CYS A 84 -7.71 -16.07 -7.20
C CYS A 84 -9.17 -15.99 -6.74
N LYS A 85 -9.99 -17.00 -7.06
CA LYS A 85 -11.42 -17.07 -6.69
C LYS A 85 -12.20 -15.78 -7.03
N ASN A 86 -12.04 -15.30 -8.27
CA ASN A 86 -12.63 -14.04 -8.75
C ASN A 86 -12.23 -12.80 -7.92
N ARG A 87 -11.03 -12.80 -7.35
CA ARG A 87 -10.42 -11.64 -6.68
C ARG A 87 -8.99 -11.45 -7.13
N CYS A 88 -8.57 -10.21 -7.30
CA CYS A 88 -7.17 -9.89 -7.57
C CYS A 88 -6.37 -9.84 -6.28
N VAL A 89 -5.33 -10.66 -6.18
CA VAL A 89 -4.44 -10.74 -5.03
C VAL A 89 -2.99 -10.51 -5.45
N ASP A 90 -2.20 -9.88 -4.58
CA ASP A 90 -0.77 -9.67 -4.82
C ASP A 90 0.03 -10.92 -4.48
N VAL A 91 0.35 -11.74 -5.47
CA VAL A 91 1.19 -12.92 -5.23
C VAL A 91 2.65 -12.57 -5.01
N GLY A 92 3.03 -11.29 -5.11
CA GLY A 92 4.37 -10.79 -4.83
C GLY A 92 4.64 -10.53 -3.34
N SER A 93 3.61 -10.21 -2.57
CA SER A 93 3.74 -9.74 -1.18
C SER A 93 2.72 -10.33 -0.19
N ASP A 94 1.61 -10.90 -0.67
CA ASP A 94 0.62 -11.54 0.19
C ASP A 94 1.16 -12.85 0.77
N VAL A 95 1.21 -12.92 2.10
CA VAL A 95 1.68 -14.09 2.85
C VAL A 95 0.79 -15.32 2.64
N ASN A 96 -0.48 -15.14 2.27
CA ASN A 96 -1.44 -16.23 2.06
C ASN A 96 -1.52 -16.69 0.60
N ASN A 97 -0.96 -15.91 -0.34
CA ASN A 97 -1.04 -16.15 -1.77
C ASN A 97 0.33 -16.03 -2.45
N CYS A 98 1.41 -16.45 -1.77
CA CYS A 98 2.77 -16.13 -2.19
C CYS A 98 3.22 -16.92 -3.43
N GLY A 99 3.40 -16.23 -4.56
CA GLY A 99 3.74 -16.80 -5.87
C GLY A 99 2.55 -17.40 -6.63
N PHE A 100 1.59 -17.99 -5.92
CA PHE A 100 0.33 -18.52 -6.47
C PHE A 100 -0.78 -18.54 -5.41
N CYS A 101 -2.03 -18.66 -5.88
CA CYS A 101 -3.22 -18.65 -5.05
C CYS A 101 -3.17 -19.72 -3.95
N GLY A 102 -3.48 -19.34 -2.71
CA GLY A 102 -3.56 -20.25 -1.57
C GLY A 102 -2.21 -20.72 -1.01
N ARG A 103 -1.08 -20.30 -1.57
CA ARG A 103 0.23 -20.63 -1.00
C ARG A 103 0.52 -19.75 0.21
N ARG A 104 0.30 -20.30 1.39
CA ARG A 104 0.65 -19.63 2.64
C ARG A 104 2.11 -19.83 3.03
N CYS A 105 2.79 -18.75 3.39
CA CYS A 105 4.08 -18.83 4.05
C CYS A 105 3.89 -19.12 5.54
N SER A 106 4.54 -20.18 6.05
CA SER A 106 4.54 -20.48 7.48
C SER A 106 5.31 -19.41 8.25
N PHE A 107 4.84 -19.06 9.45
CA PHE A 107 5.59 -18.23 10.37
C PHE A 107 6.97 -18.85 10.67
N PRO A 108 8.08 -18.09 10.71
CA PRO A 108 8.23 -16.63 10.65
C PRO A 108 8.58 -16.10 9.23
N ARG A 109 8.16 -16.77 8.16
CA ARG A 109 8.48 -16.36 6.78
C ARG A 109 7.48 -15.32 6.28
N GLN A 110 7.97 -14.41 5.45
CA GLN A 110 7.15 -13.43 4.73
C GLN A 110 7.20 -13.69 3.22
N CYS A 111 6.22 -13.20 2.47
CA CYS A 111 6.26 -13.27 1.02
C CYS A 111 7.10 -12.14 0.44
N CYS A 112 8.25 -12.48 -0.14
CA CYS A 112 9.13 -11.54 -0.82
C CYS A 112 9.22 -11.89 -2.29
N ARG A 113 8.67 -11.03 -3.16
CA ARG A 113 8.71 -11.17 -4.63
C ARG A 113 8.09 -12.48 -5.16
N GLY A 114 7.18 -13.07 -4.39
CA GLY A 114 6.53 -14.36 -4.68
C GLY A 114 7.23 -15.59 -4.12
N LEU A 115 8.20 -15.41 -3.22
CA LEU A 115 8.89 -16.48 -2.50
C LEU A 115 8.75 -16.29 -1.00
N CYS A 116 8.50 -17.39 -0.27
CA CYS A 116 8.50 -17.36 1.18
C CYS A 116 9.92 -17.28 1.71
N VAL A 117 10.29 -16.13 2.28
CA VAL A 117 11.63 -15.86 2.81
C VAL A 117 11.57 -15.71 4.32
N ASN A 118 12.50 -16.34 5.03
CA ASN A 118 12.64 -16.15 6.47
C ASN A 118 13.37 -14.82 6.76
N THR A 119 12.59 -13.77 7.06
CA THR A 119 13.13 -12.44 7.33
C THR A 119 13.89 -12.35 8.64
N ASN A 120 13.78 -13.36 9.52
CA ASN A 120 14.52 -13.37 10.79
C ASN A 120 15.98 -13.78 10.65
N LYS A 121 16.33 -14.48 9.55
CA LYS A 121 17.68 -15.02 9.32
C LYS A 121 18.27 -14.59 7.97
N SER A 122 17.44 -14.12 7.04
CA SER A 122 17.91 -13.75 5.70
C SER A 122 18.77 -12.48 5.75
N LYS A 123 20.04 -12.60 5.37
CA LYS A 123 20.96 -11.45 5.23
C LYS A 123 20.47 -10.41 4.22
N PHE A 124 19.67 -10.82 3.22
CA PHE A 124 19.19 -9.96 2.14
C PHE A 124 17.75 -9.45 2.34
N ASN A 125 17.06 -9.95 3.36
CA ASN A 125 15.65 -9.62 3.66
C ASN A 125 15.43 -9.52 5.17
N CYS A 126 16.38 -8.93 5.89
CA CYS A 126 16.37 -8.92 7.34
C CYS A 126 15.27 -8.00 7.88
N GLY A 127 14.30 -8.55 8.61
CA GLY A 127 13.14 -7.83 9.14
C GLY A 127 12.08 -7.47 8.08
N LYS A 128 12.49 -7.14 6.85
CA LYS A 128 11.61 -6.86 5.71
C LYS A 128 12.25 -7.27 4.38
N CYS A 129 11.42 -7.50 3.37
CA CYS A 129 11.87 -7.83 2.02
C CYS A 129 12.83 -6.76 1.44
N GLY A 130 13.95 -7.22 0.88
CA GLY A 130 14.97 -6.37 0.27
C GLY A 130 15.88 -5.62 1.25
N HIS A 131 15.70 -5.76 2.56
CA HIS A 131 16.59 -5.15 3.54
C HIS A 131 17.85 -6.01 3.74
N LYS A 132 18.95 -5.56 3.13
CA LYS A 132 20.25 -6.23 3.20
C LYS A 132 21.05 -5.71 4.39
N CYS A 133 21.52 -6.63 5.24
CA CYS A 133 22.45 -6.25 6.31
C CYS A 133 23.82 -5.82 5.73
N PRO A 134 24.54 -4.93 6.44
CA PRO A 134 25.89 -4.52 6.07
C PRO A 134 26.85 -5.69 5.89
N PHE A 135 28.00 -5.44 5.25
CA PHE A 135 28.99 -6.47 5.00
C PHE A 135 29.42 -7.13 6.32
N ARG A 136 29.41 -8.47 6.32
CA ARG A 136 29.67 -9.36 7.45
C ARG A 136 28.78 -9.24 8.69
N ILE A 137 27.76 -8.39 8.66
CA ILE A 137 26.74 -8.34 9.72
C ILE A 137 25.69 -9.43 9.49
N ARG A 138 25.43 -10.24 10.53
CA ARG A 138 24.37 -11.27 10.51
C ARG A 138 22.99 -10.66 10.78
N CYS A 139 21.97 -11.31 10.23
CA CYS A 139 20.58 -11.07 10.57
C CYS A 139 20.14 -12.07 11.65
N ILE A 140 19.73 -11.57 12.80
CA ILE A 140 19.26 -12.38 13.94
C ILE A 140 17.96 -11.77 14.43
N TYR A 141 16.91 -12.59 14.56
CA TYR A 141 15.55 -12.17 14.93
C TYR A 141 14.99 -11.00 14.10
N GLY A 142 15.41 -10.88 12.84
CA GLY A 142 14.94 -9.82 11.94
C GLY A 142 15.68 -8.50 12.10
N MET A 143 16.76 -8.49 12.89
CA MET A 143 17.60 -7.33 13.13
C MET A 143 19.02 -7.59 12.67
N CYS A 144 19.59 -6.64 11.92
CA CYS A 144 21.00 -6.67 11.56
C CYS A 144 21.82 -6.33 12.81
N GLY A 145 22.84 -7.13 13.13
CA GLY A 145 23.75 -6.80 14.23
C GLY A 145 23.26 -7.25 15.61
N TYR A 146 22.04 -7.79 15.73
CA TYR A 146 21.51 -8.21 17.03
C TYR A 146 22.40 -9.29 17.66
N GLY A 147 22.89 -9.03 18.87
CA GLY A 147 23.82 -9.91 19.59
C GLY A 147 25.26 -9.97 19.06
N GLN A 148 25.65 -9.06 18.16
CA GLN A 148 27.05 -8.93 17.72
C GLN A 148 27.79 -7.94 18.64
N ASP A 149 28.88 -8.38 19.28
CA ASP A 149 29.76 -7.49 20.06
C ASP A 149 30.48 -6.54 19.09
N PRO A 150 30.34 -5.20 19.24
CA PRO A 150 31.07 -4.21 18.46
C PRO A 150 32.59 -4.43 18.44
N ARG A 151 33.15 -5.12 19.44
CA ARG A 151 34.58 -5.41 19.60
C ARG A 151 35.08 -6.62 18.82
N ARG A 152 34.20 -7.40 18.20
CA ARG A 152 34.60 -8.46 17.26
C ARG A 152 34.02 -8.20 15.87
N PRO A 153 34.59 -7.25 15.12
CA PRO A 153 34.37 -7.21 13.68
C PRO A 153 34.93 -8.52 13.13
N SER A 154 34.06 -9.31 12.52
CA SER A 154 34.46 -10.45 11.69
C SER A 154 35.63 -10.04 10.78
N GLU A 155 36.77 -10.60 11.08
CA GLU A 155 38.11 -10.29 10.60
C GLU A 155 38.22 -10.24 9.07
N SER A 156 38.63 -9.08 8.50
CA SER A 156 39.62 -8.99 7.39
C SER A 156 39.74 -7.60 6.71
N ARG A 157 39.79 -6.47 7.43
CA ARG A 157 40.42 -5.24 6.86
C ARG A 157 40.88 -4.22 7.91
N TRP A 158 41.55 -4.70 8.94
CA TRP A 158 42.49 -3.86 9.67
C TRP A 158 43.74 -4.70 9.87
N LYS A 159 44.78 -4.41 9.07
CA LYS A 159 46.13 -4.80 9.47
C LYS A 159 46.49 -3.83 10.60
N PRO A 160 46.85 -4.30 11.80
CA PRO A 160 47.35 -3.40 12.83
C PRO A 160 48.55 -2.64 12.24
N PRO A 161 48.72 -1.33 12.49
CA PRO A 161 49.97 -0.68 12.17
C PRO A 161 51.10 -1.43 12.88
N HIS A 162 52.20 -1.68 12.17
CA HIS A 162 53.37 -2.32 12.75
C HIS A 162 53.75 -1.56 14.03
N ARG A 163 53.85 -2.28 15.17
CA ARG A 163 54.43 -1.73 16.39
C ARG A 163 55.78 -1.11 16.01
N PRO A 164 56.02 0.20 16.19
CA PRO A 164 57.37 0.73 16.04
C PRO A 164 58.25 -0.08 16.98
N LYS A 165 59.32 -0.69 16.47
CA LYS A 165 60.30 -1.36 17.34
C LYS A 165 60.76 -0.32 18.35
N ASP A 166 60.45 -0.52 19.62
CA ASP A 166 60.89 0.34 20.72
C ASP A 166 62.42 0.42 20.67
N ARG A 167 62.92 1.47 20.03
CA ARG A 167 64.34 1.76 19.91
C ARG A 167 64.74 2.57 21.13
N HIS A 168 64.69 2.00 22.34
CA HIS A 168 65.48 2.45 23.48
C HIS A 168 65.65 1.30 24.48
N ARG A 169 66.64 0.45 24.20
CA ARG A 169 67.33 -0.31 25.23
C ARG A 169 68.21 0.69 25.98
N LEU A 170 67.75 1.22 27.12
CA LEU A 170 68.64 1.94 28.02
C LEU A 170 69.71 0.95 28.51
N PRO A 171 71.01 1.28 28.45
CA PRO A 171 72.05 0.41 28.99
C PRO A 171 71.91 0.32 30.51
N PRO A 172 72.25 -0.83 31.13
CA PRO A 172 72.24 -0.94 32.59
C PRO A 172 73.22 0.06 33.18
N LEU A 173 72.71 0.97 34.03
CA LEU A 173 73.53 1.79 34.88
C LEU A 173 74.30 0.87 35.85
N TYR A 174 75.62 0.98 35.78
CA TYR A 174 76.63 0.32 36.58
C TYR A 174 76.22 0.18 38.06
N ARG A 175 75.94 -1.05 38.51
CA ARG A 175 75.86 -1.38 39.93
C ARG A 175 77.27 -1.76 40.40
N ARG A 176 77.89 -0.82 41.11
CA ARG A 176 79.19 -0.96 41.77
C ARG A 176 79.12 -2.12 42.77
N SER A 177 80.03 -3.08 42.64
CA SER A 177 80.27 -4.17 43.59
C SER A 177 81.14 -3.68 44.75
N SER A 178 80.77 -4.14 45.96
CA SER A 178 81.55 -4.18 47.21
C SER A 178 81.85 -2.86 47.91
#